data_AF-A0A925PAK1-F1
#
_entry.id   AF-A0A925PAK1-F1
#
_cell.length_a   1.000
_cell.length_b   1.000
_cell.length_c   1.000
_cell.angle_alpha   90.00
_cell.angle_beta   90.00
_cell.angle_gamma   90.00
#
_symmetry.space_group_name_H-M   'P 1'
#
loop_
_entity.id
_entity.type
_entity.pdbx_description
1 polymer ?
#
loop_
_entity_poly.entity_id
_entity_poly.type
_entity_poly.pdbx_seq_one_letter_code
_entity_poly.pdbx_strand_id
1 'polypeptide(L)' 'RMETILYVTAEVTRQIAILVAPVMPESAGKLLDQLGVPGDARNFAKLGPKGRLNPGTQLPPPQPVFPRYVEAEETPAM' A
#
# COMPACT_ATOMS: atom_id res chain seq x y z
N ARG A 1 10.02 18.69 -10.05
CA ARG A 1 10.98 17.59 -9.77
C ARG A 1 10.50 16.71 -8.62
N MET A 2 10.24 17.24 -7.42
CA MET A 2 9.71 16.47 -6.27
C MET A 2 8.39 15.76 -6.59
N GLU A 3 7.44 16.46 -7.20
CA GLU A 3 6.13 15.90 -7.56
C GLU A 3 6.22 14.65 -8.44
N THR A 4 7.10 14.68 -9.44
CA THR A 4 7.35 13.53 -10.32
C THR A 4 7.90 12.34 -9.56
N ILE A 5 8.82 12.57 -8.61
CA ILE A 5 9.40 11.52 -7.78
C ILE A 5 8.31 10.92 -6.89
N LEU A 6 7.53 11.74 -6.19
CA LEU A 6 6.45 11.28 -5.32
C LEU A 6 5.40 10.49 -6.10
N TYR A 7 5.01 10.98 -7.28
CA TYR A 7 4.07 10.30 -8.15
C TYR A 7 4.59 8.92 -8.57
N VAL A 8 5.84 8.82 -9.03
CA VAL A 8 6.42 7.56 -9.47
C VAL A 8 6.56 6.59 -8.30
N THR A 9 7.01 7.05 -7.13
CA THR A 9 7.09 6.22 -5.91
C THR A 9 5.71 5.67 -5.53
N ALA A 10 4.66 6.50 -5.55
CA ALA A 10 3.31 6.08 -5.26
C ALA A 10 2.78 5.07 -6.28
N GLU A 11 3.03 5.30 -7.58
CA GLU A 11 2.59 4.40 -8.65
C GLU A 11 3.31 3.04 -8.62
N VAL A 12 4.61 3.02 -8.34
CA VAL A 12 5.35 1.77 -8.16
C VAL A 12 4.83 1.01 -6.93
N THR A 13 4.59 1.72 -5.82
CA THR A 13 4.01 1.13 -4.61
C THR A 13 2.63 0.51 -4.87
N ARG A 14 1.77 1.18 -5.67
CA ARG A 14 0.46 0.65 -6.09
C ARG A 14 0.61 -0.69 -6.81
N GLN A 15 1.52 -0.77 -7.78
CA GLN A 15 1.71 -1.99 -8.56
C GLN A 15 2.22 -3.14 -7.69
N ILE A 16 3.19 -2.86 -6.80
CA ILE A 16 3.69 -3.85 -5.84
C ILE A 16 2.58 -4.34 -4.90
N ALA A 17 1.76 -3.43 -4.38
CA ALA A 17 0.66 -3.79 -3.49
C ALA A 17 -0.39 -4.68 -4.19
N ILE A 18 -0.71 -4.43 -5.46
CA ILE A 18 -1.56 -5.32 -6.25
C ILE A 18 -0.91 -6.70 -6.44
N LEU A 19 0.39 -6.74 -6.77
CA LEU A 19 1.11 -8.00 -7.00
C LEU A 19 1.28 -8.85 -5.73
N VAL A 20 1.40 -8.21 -4.55
CA VAL A 20 1.60 -8.90 -3.28
C VAL A 20 0.28 -9.35 -2.62
N ALA A 21 -0.87 -8.90 -3.14
CA ALA A 21 -2.19 -9.21 -2.59
C ALA A 21 -2.45 -10.73 -2.37
N PRO A 22 -1.96 -11.67 -3.21
CA PRO A 22 -2.12 -13.11 -2.95
C PRO A 22 -1.34 -13.64 -1.75
N VAL A 23 -0.31 -12.92 -1.30
CA VAL A 23 0.57 -13.33 -0.18
C VAL A 23 0.18 -12.60 1.10
N MET A 24 -0.14 -11.31 1.02
CA MET A 24 -0.52 -10.47 2.16
C MET A 24 -1.76 -9.63 1.81
N PRO A 25 -2.96 -10.23 1.76
CA PRO A 25 -4.16 -9.55 1.27
C PRO A 25 -4.55 -8.32 2.12
N GLU A 26 -4.43 -8.43 3.45
CA GLU A 26 -4.78 -7.34 4.37
C GLU A 26 -3.82 -6.15 4.24
N SER A 27 -2.51 -6.42 4.29
CA SER A 27 -1.48 -5.36 4.19
C SER A 27 -1.48 -4.71 2.80
N ALA A 28 -1.66 -5.50 1.74
CA ALA A 28 -1.84 -5.00 0.38
C ALA A 28 -3.07 -4.09 0.29
N GLY A 29 -4.19 -4.50 0.89
CA GLY A 29 -5.41 -3.71 0.99
C GLY A 29 -5.16 -2.35 1.64
N LYS A 30 -4.53 -2.35 2.83
CA LYS A 30 -4.19 -1.13 3.58
C LYS A 30 -3.28 -0.18 2.78
N LEU A 31 -2.28 -0.70 2.06
CA LEU A 31 -1.45 0.13 1.18
C LEU A 31 -2.25 0.76 0.05
N LEU A 32 -3.14 -0.01 -0.58
CA LEU A 32 -3.99 0.48 -1.67
C LEU A 32 -5.05 1.48 -1.18
N ASP A 33 -5.56 1.31 0.04
CA ASP A 33 -6.44 2.28 0.70
C ASP A 33 -5.72 3.64 0.88
N GLN A 34 -4.47 3.62 1.34
CA GLN A 34 -3.66 4.84 1.51
C GLN A 34 -3.35 5.56 0.20
N LEU A 35 -3.32 4.83 -0.91
CA LEU A 35 -3.16 5.38 -2.25
C LEU A 35 -4.50 5.77 -2.90
N GLY A 36 -5.61 5.66 -2.18
CA GLY A 36 -6.95 6.01 -2.69
C GLY A 36 -7.45 5.09 -3.80
N VAL A 37 -6.94 3.86 -3.89
CA VAL A 37 -7.30 2.91 -4.95
C VAL A 37 -8.57 2.16 -4.57
N PRO A 38 -9.68 2.28 -5.32
CA PRO A 38 -10.93 1.61 -4.99
C PRO A 38 -10.82 0.08 -5.15
N GLY A 39 -11.68 -0.67 -4.47
CA GLY A 39 -11.61 -2.15 -4.42
C GLY A 39 -11.71 -2.83 -5.79
N ASP A 40 -12.50 -2.28 -6.71
CA ASP A 40 -12.66 -2.74 -8.08
C ASP A 40 -11.44 -2.48 -8.98
N ALA A 41 -10.50 -1.65 -8.51
CA ALA A 41 -9.25 -1.30 -9.20
C ALA A 41 -8.01 -2.08 -8.71
N ARG A 42 -8.19 -3.14 -7.91
CA ARG A 42 -7.08 -3.89 -7.26
C ARG A 42 -6.70 -5.21 -7.95
N ASN A 43 -7.29 -5.51 -9.11
CA ASN A 43 -6.99 -6.73 -9.86
C ASN A 43 -5.80 -6.56 -10.82
N PHE A 44 -5.26 -7.67 -11.33
CA PHE A 44 -4.11 -7.65 -12.23
C PHE A 44 -4.37 -6.95 -13.58
N ALA A 45 -5.63 -6.84 -14.02
CA ALA A 45 -5.95 -6.09 -15.24
C ALA A 45 -5.74 -4.56 -15.09
N LYS A 46 -5.57 -4.07 -13.85
CA LYS A 46 -5.29 -2.67 -13.52
C LYS A 46 -3.79 -2.37 -13.36
N LEU A 47 -2.92 -3.33 -13.67
CA LEU A 47 -1.48 -3.11 -13.72
C LEU A 47 -1.09 -2.27 -14.94
N GLY A 48 0.02 -1.54 -14.81
CA GLY A 48 0.54 -0.70 -15.88
C GLY A 48 -0.32 0.53 -16.20
N PRO A 49 -0.23 1.08 -17.43
CA PRO A 49 -0.81 2.37 -17.80
C PRO A 49 -2.32 2.51 -17.56
N LYS A 50 -3.07 1.41 -17.64
CA LYS A 50 -4.54 1.41 -17.56
C LYS A 50 -5.11 1.68 -16.17
N GLY A 51 -4.31 1.52 -15.12
CA GLY A 51 -4.74 1.71 -13.73
C GLY A 51 -3.87 2.68 -12.95
N ARG A 52 -3.11 3.53 -13.64
CA ARG A 52 -2.24 4.53 -13.00
C ARG A 52 -3.02 5.44 -12.06
N LEU A 53 -2.35 5.91 -11.02
CA LEU A 53 -2.89 6.93 -10.13
C LEU A 53 -3.28 8.19 -10.90
N ASN A 54 -4.46 8.72 -10.59
CA ASN A 54 -4.93 10.00 -11.11
C ASN A 54 -4.29 11.14 -10.29
N PRO A 55 -3.51 12.03 -10.91
CA PRO A 55 -2.97 13.20 -10.21
C PRO A 55 -4.09 14.04 -9.59
N GLY A 56 -3.85 14.55 -8.38
CA GLY A 56 -4.86 15.34 -7.64
C GLY A 56 -5.88 14.53 -6.85
N THR A 57 -5.81 13.19 -6.87
CA THR A 57 -6.60 12.34 -5.98
C THR A 57 -6.30 12.69 -4.52
N GLN A 58 -7.34 12.98 -3.73
CA GLN A 58 -7.17 13.21 -2.30
C GLN A 58 -6.86 11.90 -1.59
N LEU A 59 -5.78 11.90 -0.80
CA LEU A 59 -5.35 10.73 -0.04
C LEU A 59 -5.83 10.84 1.41
N PRO A 60 -6.24 9.72 2.03
CA PRO A 60 -6.52 9.70 3.46
C PRO A 60 -5.23 9.95 4.27
N PRO A 61 -5.34 10.28 5.57
CA PRO A 61 -4.17 10.40 6.43
C PRO A 61 -3.36 9.09 6.46
N PRO A 62 -2.03 9.14 6.31
CA PRO A 62 -1.19 7.95 6.25
C PRO A 62 -1.19 7.21 7.59
N GLN A 63 -1.18 5.87 7.53
CA GLN A 63 -1.14 4.99 8.70
C GLN A 63 0.00 3.97 8.57
N PRO A 64 0.61 3.51 9.67
CA PRO A 64 1.60 2.45 9.60
C PRO A 64 0.93 1.12 9.19
N VAL A 65 1.38 0.53 8.08
CA VAL A 65 0.88 -0.78 7.61
C VAL A 65 1.66 -1.94 8.24
N PHE A 66 2.98 -1.79 8.37
CA PHE A 66 3.87 -2.81 8.91
C PHE A 66 4.45 -2.34 10.25
N PRO A 67 3.82 -2.69 11.39
CA PRO A 67 4.40 -2.41 12.69
C PRO A 67 5.71 -3.19 12.86
N ARG A 68 6.64 -2.61 13.63
CA ARG A 68 7.88 -3.32 14.00
C ARG A 68 7.53 -4.48 14.92
N TYR A 69 8.27 -5.58 14.78
CA TYR A 69 8.23 -6.65 15.77
C TYR A 69 8.72 -6.11 17.13
N VAL A 70 8.03 -6.52 18.20
CA VAL A 70 8.38 -6.22 19.59
C VAL A 70 8.53 -7.57 20.28
N GLU A 71 9.70 -7.84 20.86
CA GLU A 71 9.92 -9.04 21.66
C GLU A 71 8.96 -9.03 22.85
N ALA A 72 8.33 -10.18 23.13
CA ALA A 72 7.52 -10.32 24.32
C ALA A 72 8.45 -10.30 25.55
N GLU A 73 8.12 -9.48 26.55
CA GLU A 73 8.83 -9.54 27.83
C GLU A 73 8.66 -10.94 28.42
N GLU A 74 9.78 -11.65 28.62
CA GLU A 74 9.79 -12.92 29.34
C GLU A 74 9.24 -12.66 30.74
N THR A 75 7.99 -13.05 30.98
CA THR A 75 7.43 -13.05 32.34
C THR A 75 8.18 -14.16 33.09
N PRO A 76 8.95 -13.85 34.15
CA PRO A 76 9.68 -14.88 34.87
C PRO A 76 8.66 -15.86 35.45
N ALA A 77 8.84 -17.15 35.15
CA ALA A 77 8.03 -18.20 35.77
C ALA A 77 8.20 -18.13 37.29
N MET A 78 7.09 -17.91 38.01
CA MET A 78 7.02 -18.06 39.46
C MET A 78 7.17 -19.52 39.86
#